data_AF-A0A7Z9RXD9-F1
#
_entry.id   AF-A0A7Z9RXD9-F1
#
_cell.length_a   1.000
_cell.length_b   1.000
_cell.length_c   1.000
_cell.angle_alpha   90.00
_cell.angle_beta   90.00
_cell.angle_gamma   90.00
#
_symmetry.space_group_name_H-M   'P 1'
#
loop_
_entity.id
_entity.type
_entity.pdbx_description
1 polymer ?
#
loop_
_entity_poly.entity_id
_entity_poly.type
_entity_poly.pdbx_seq_one_letter_code
_entity_poly.pdbx_strand_id
1 'polypeptide(L)'
;KSAHRIFSRGWRKMKLYFMIGLPTEEEADVRGIADLGKRMLSIAQEYLPKGRANVTISVSSHIPKPFTPFQWAAMDDIPEIEKKQQALRKWTRAPGLTFRWHDPTTSHIEGILSRGDRVLCDVVETAWRNGARFDGWSDRLRFDLWMEAIEEHQIDRYRYLGTIPIDARLPWDHIDCGVEHKFLVKEYQKSLKDRTSHPCGKPGRKLTHYNNLEDATADKRRLVCYDCGIVCDLARMKEERIESLEYLDAHRDEAQASSQTDASVELVREQSRERFFARKNHTLPPVRKELDRPSFSYRVRYAKVGTARFMGHLDLNRMFPRAIRRAGFSPSYSQGFHPIPRMAFGPPLRLGMAGLSEVVDLRLQQQVDPESLHAALAAQCPEGVELRSIHVVGKDAPKLSAVTSWADVFILLPRESAVGIRPDAIDQLLAESEIIVERRTKKGKFKTIDIRPGIDGISWVEEVPEDAAGLMSLREDERMLQMRICLQGEHPAKPEEILLRLFEGTIPTGTQVIRRRLLPSPTPTLAISV
;
A
#
# COMPACT_ATOMS: atom_id res chain seq x y z
N LYS A 1 -27.51 -13.12 -4.68
CA LYS A 1 -27.23 -13.83 -3.40
C LYS A 1 -26.34 -13.02 -2.45
N SER A 2 -25.13 -12.58 -2.85
CA SER A 2 -24.20 -11.87 -1.96
C SER A 2 -24.76 -10.60 -1.31
N ALA A 3 -25.46 -9.75 -2.08
CA ALA A 3 -26.09 -8.55 -1.54
C ALA A 3 -27.13 -8.84 -0.44
N HIS A 4 -28.03 -9.81 -0.65
CA HIS A 4 -28.99 -10.23 0.38
C HIS A 4 -28.26 -10.61 1.67
N ARG A 5 -27.16 -11.38 1.59
CA ARG A 5 -26.37 -11.79 2.75
C ARG A 5 -25.69 -10.62 3.47
N ILE A 6 -25.20 -9.64 2.73
CA ILE A 6 -24.53 -8.47 3.31
C ILE A 6 -25.57 -7.62 4.06
N PHE A 7 -26.65 -7.25 3.39
CA PHE A 7 -27.65 -6.33 3.96
C PHE A 7 -28.47 -6.99 5.08
N SER A 8 -28.76 -8.30 4.99
CA SER A 8 -29.45 -9.05 6.05
C SER A 8 -28.69 -9.06 7.38
N ARG A 9 -27.36 -8.96 7.34
CA ARG A 9 -26.51 -8.89 8.53
C ARG A 9 -26.38 -7.46 9.09
N GLY A 10 -27.04 -6.47 8.46
CA GLY A 10 -27.05 -5.08 8.89
C GLY A 10 -25.86 -4.25 8.37
N TRP A 11 -25.04 -4.79 7.46
CA TRP A 11 -23.99 -4.02 6.82
C TRP A 11 -24.60 -2.95 5.92
N ARG A 12 -24.17 -1.71 6.09
CA ARG A 12 -24.75 -0.56 5.37
C ARG A 12 -24.02 -0.20 4.08
N LYS A 13 -22.81 -0.73 3.87
CA LYS A 13 -21.94 -0.34 2.77
C LYS A 13 -21.56 -1.56 1.95
N MET A 14 -21.64 -1.44 0.64
CA MET A 14 -21.17 -2.45 -0.33
C MET A 14 -20.36 -1.76 -1.41
N LYS A 15 -19.16 -2.26 -1.71
CA LYS A 15 -18.33 -1.76 -2.80
C LYS A 15 -18.18 -2.83 -3.88
N LEU A 16 -18.48 -2.45 -5.11
CA LEU A 16 -18.38 -3.26 -6.31
C LEU A 16 -17.20 -2.75 -7.14
N TYR A 17 -16.42 -3.67 -7.70
CA TYR A 17 -15.28 -3.37 -8.55
C TYR A 17 -15.55 -3.91 -9.95
N PHE A 18 -15.31 -3.06 -10.95
CA PHE A 18 -15.51 -3.38 -12.35
C PHE A 18 -14.33 -2.88 -13.17
N MET A 19 -14.18 -3.46 -14.35
CA MET A 19 -13.26 -3.02 -15.38
C MET A 19 -14.08 -2.59 -16.60
N ILE A 20 -13.63 -1.55 -17.31
CA ILE A 20 -14.16 -1.15 -18.62
C ILE A 20 -13.08 -1.26 -19.70
N GLY A 21 -13.46 -1.43 -20.96
CA GLY A 21 -12.52 -1.58 -22.08
C GLY A 21 -11.98 -3.00 -22.25
N LEU A 22 -12.72 -4.00 -21.78
CA LEU A 22 -12.38 -5.40 -22.03
C LEU A 22 -12.59 -5.75 -23.52
N PRO A 23 -11.86 -6.75 -24.06
CA PRO A 23 -12.20 -7.33 -25.35
C PRO A 23 -13.66 -7.79 -25.37
N THR A 24 -14.36 -7.55 -26.48
CA THR A 24 -15.78 -7.86 -26.69
C THR A 24 -16.78 -7.08 -25.83
N GLU A 25 -16.34 -6.06 -25.08
CA GLU A 25 -17.24 -5.21 -24.30
C GLU A 25 -18.18 -4.40 -25.21
N GLU A 26 -19.48 -4.47 -24.93
CA GLU A 26 -20.50 -3.65 -25.58
C GLU A 26 -21.03 -2.56 -24.64
N GLU A 27 -21.72 -1.55 -25.20
CA GLU A 27 -22.36 -0.50 -24.40
C GLU A 27 -23.35 -1.09 -23.37
N ALA A 28 -24.02 -2.19 -23.73
CA ALA A 28 -24.94 -2.90 -22.85
C ALA A 28 -24.25 -3.41 -21.58
N ASP A 29 -22.99 -3.86 -21.67
CA ASP A 29 -22.20 -4.31 -20.53
C ASP A 29 -21.84 -3.15 -19.61
N VAL A 30 -21.37 -2.03 -20.19
CA VAL A 30 -21.06 -0.80 -19.47
C VAL A 30 -22.30 -0.27 -18.74
N ARG A 31 -23.46 -0.29 -19.40
CA ARG A 31 -24.74 0.06 -18.78
C ARG A 31 -25.11 -0.91 -17.66
N GLY A 32 -24.86 -2.20 -17.86
CA GLY A 32 -25.07 -3.27 -16.90
C GLY A 32 -24.39 -3.01 -15.54
N ILE A 33 -23.21 -2.35 -15.54
CA ILE A 33 -22.53 -1.93 -14.31
C ILE A 33 -23.41 -1.00 -13.46
N ALA A 34 -23.99 0.03 -14.08
CA ALA A 34 -24.84 1.00 -13.38
C ALA A 34 -26.14 0.36 -12.89
N ASP A 35 -26.76 -0.48 -13.73
CA ASP A 35 -28.00 -1.18 -13.41
C ASP A 35 -27.81 -2.20 -12.29
N LEU A 36 -26.65 -2.87 -12.24
CA LEU A 36 -26.29 -3.75 -11.14
C LEU A 36 -26.17 -2.99 -9.81
N GLY A 37 -25.53 -1.82 -9.79
CA GLY A 37 -25.44 -1.00 -8.57
C GLY A 37 -26.80 -0.54 -8.06
N LYS A 38 -27.71 -0.13 -8.95
CA LYS A 38 -29.10 0.21 -8.59
C LYS A 38 -29.85 -1.00 -8.04
N ARG A 39 -29.64 -2.18 -8.64
CA ARG A 39 -30.20 -3.45 -8.15
C ARG A 39 -29.71 -3.79 -6.75
N MET A 40 -28.43 -3.58 -6.45
CA MET A 40 -27.90 -3.81 -5.10
C MET A 40 -28.56 -2.87 -4.07
N LEU A 41 -28.83 -1.61 -4.44
CA LEU A 41 -29.58 -0.68 -3.58
C LEU A 41 -31.02 -1.10 -3.36
N SER A 42 -31.69 -1.58 -4.41
CA SER A 42 -33.06 -2.12 -4.30
C SER A 42 -33.10 -3.30 -3.32
N ILE A 43 -32.15 -4.24 -3.41
CA ILE A 43 -32.03 -5.35 -2.45
C ILE A 43 -31.78 -4.82 -1.03
N ALA A 44 -30.97 -3.77 -0.86
CA ALA A 44 -30.67 -3.22 0.45
C ALA A 44 -31.91 -2.66 1.17
N GLN A 45 -32.88 -2.13 0.42
CA GLN A 45 -34.13 -1.59 0.96
C GLN A 45 -35.04 -2.67 1.56
N GLU A 46 -34.83 -3.94 1.21
CA GLU A 46 -35.55 -5.06 1.83
C GLU A 46 -35.13 -5.31 3.29
N TYR A 47 -33.93 -4.87 3.68
CA TYR A 47 -33.34 -5.18 5.00
C TYR A 47 -32.99 -3.94 5.82
N LEU A 48 -32.82 -2.78 5.17
CA LEU A 48 -32.38 -1.55 5.80
C LEU A 48 -33.38 -0.42 5.55
N PRO A 49 -33.58 0.50 6.51
CA PRO A 49 -34.41 1.68 6.30
C PRO A 49 -33.90 2.52 5.11
N LYS A 50 -34.84 3.22 4.45
CA LYS A 50 -34.54 4.09 3.32
C LYS A 50 -33.40 5.07 3.65
N GLY A 51 -32.44 5.21 2.74
CA GLY A 51 -31.29 6.10 2.91
C GLY A 51 -30.17 5.58 3.81
N ARG A 52 -30.29 4.38 4.40
CA ARG A 52 -29.24 3.80 5.25
C ARG A 52 -28.19 2.96 4.50
N ALA A 53 -28.47 2.60 3.25
CA ALA A 53 -27.55 1.83 2.41
C ALA A 53 -26.70 2.76 1.51
N ASN A 54 -25.45 2.38 1.31
CA ASN A 54 -24.56 2.99 0.33
C ASN A 54 -23.87 1.91 -0.51
N VAL A 55 -24.04 1.99 -1.82
CA VAL A 55 -23.37 1.12 -2.79
C VAL A 55 -22.34 1.97 -3.54
N THR A 56 -21.08 1.54 -3.56
CA THR A 56 -20.02 2.19 -4.33
C THR A 56 -19.69 1.34 -5.55
N ILE A 57 -19.81 1.89 -6.75
CA ILE A 57 -19.27 1.33 -7.99
C ILE A 57 -17.87 1.94 -8.18
N SER A 58 -16.85 1.09 -8.29
CA SER A 58 -15.46 1.47 -8.56
C SER A 58 -15.05 0.87 -9.90
N VAL A 59 -14.74 1.71 -10.89
CA VAL A 59 -14.35 1.27 -12.24
C VAL A 59 -12.88 1.57 -12.51
N SER A 60 -12.15 0.55 -12.94
CA SER A 60 -10.80 0.71 -13.54
C SER A 60 -10.88 0.50 -15.04
N SER A 61 -9.91 1.04 -15.79
CA SER A 61 -9.75 0.68 -17.21
C SER A 61 -9.07 -0.67 -17.34
N HIS A 62 -9.32 -1.36 -18.46
CA HIS A 62 -8.57 -2.54 -18.83
C HIS A 62 -7.12 -2.14 -19.12
N ILE A 63 -6.19 -2.89 -18.53
CA ILE A 63 -4.76 -2.70 -18.74
C ILE A 63 -4.18 -4.09 -19.02
N PRO A 64 -3.73 -4.37 -20.26
CA PRO A 64 -3.08 -5.62 -20.60
C PRO A 64 -1.85 -5.84 -19.69
N LYS A 65 -1.79 -7.00 -19.03
CA LYS A 65 -0.67 -7.35 -18.14
C LYS A 65 0.04 -8.61 -18.64
N PRO A 66 1.39 -8.66 -18.58
CA PRO A 66 2.16 -9.87 -18.83
C PRO A 66 1.63 -11.08 -18.07
N PHE A 67 1.75 -12.26 -18.66
CA PHE A 67 1.35 -13.55 -18.05
C PHE A 67 -0.16 -13.66 -17.74
N THR A 68 -0.98 -12.86 -18.42
CA THR A 68 -2.44 -12.97 -18.32
C THR A 68 -3.03 -13.35 -19.68
N PRO A 69 -4.22 -13.98 -19.72
CA PRO A 69 -4.90 -14.27 -20.99
C PRO A 69 -5.15 -13.02 -21.85
N PHE A 70 -5.22 -11.83 -21.25
CA PHE A 70 -5.42 -10.58 -21.97
C PHE A 70 -4.12 -9.84 -22.30
N GLN A 71 -2.95 -10.45 -22.18
CA GLN A 71 -1.67 -9.79 -22.50
C GLN A 71 -1.55 -9.33 -23.97
N TRP A 72 -2.30 -9.98 -24.87
CA TRP A 72 -2.37 -9.65 -26.30
C TRP A 72 -3.45 -8.63 -26.66
N ALA A 73 -4.37 -8.35 -25.75
CA ALA A 73 -5.50 -7.46 -26.02
C ALA A 73 -5.05 -6.01 -26.19
N ALA A 74 -5.79 -5.25 -27.00
CA ALA A 74 -5.68 -3.80 -27.00
C ALA A 74 -6.24 -3.20 -25.71
N MET A 75 -5.74 -2.03 -25.38
CA MET A 75 -6.31 -1.13 -24.38
C MET A 75 -7.04 -0.01 -25.11
N ASP A 76 -8.23 0.37 -24.64
CA ASP A 76 -8.92 1.56 -25.13
C ASP A 76 -8.05 2.82 -24.97
N ASP A 77 -8.19 3.76 -25.89
CA ASP A 77 -7.54 5.06 -25.78
C ASP A 77 -8.22 5.96 -24.73
N ILE A 78 -7.57 7.09 -24.41
CA ILE A 78 -8.08 8.02 -23.40
C ILE A 78 -9.50 8.53 -23.76
N PRO A 79 -9.80 8.98 -24.99
CA PRO A 79 -11.13 9.43 -25.37
C PRO A 79 -12.24 8.39 -25.17
N GLU A 80 -12.02 7.12 -25.57
CA GLU A 80 -13.04 6.08 -25.39
C GLU A 80 -13.23 5.71 -23.91
N ILE A 81 -12.14 5.67 -23.12
CA ILE A 81 -12.24 5.50 -21.67
C ILE A 81 -13.07 6.63 -21.04
N GLU A 82 -12.78 7.88 -21.37
CA GLU A 82 -13.47 9.05 -20.83
C GLU A 82 -14.96 9.05 -21.20
N LYS A 83 -15.29 8.72 -22.44
CA LYS A 83 -16.67 8.57 -22.92
C LYS A 83 -17.45 7.55 -22.08
N LYS A 84 -16.88 6.35 -21.84
CA LYS A 84 -17.48 5.31 -20.99
C LYS A 84 -17.62 5.77 -19.54
N GLN A 85 -16.61 6.43 -18.99
CA GLN A 85 -16.66 6.99 -17.63
C GLN A 85 -17.72 8.08 -17.47
N GLN A 86 -17.89 8.96 -18.46
CA GLN A 86 -18.92 10.00 -18.48
C GLN A 86 -20.33 9.39 -18.56
N ALA A 87 -20.51 8.37 -19.40
CA ALA A 87 -21.76 7.62 -19.50
C ALA A 87 -22.13 6.98 -18.16
N LEU A 88 -21.20 6.27 -17.53
CA LEU A 88 -21.38 5.70 -16.19
C LEU A 88 -21.72 6.77 -15.16
N ARG A 89 -20.98 7.89 -15.13
CA ARG A 89 -21.26 9.00 -14.20
C ARG A 89 -22.68 9.53 -14.34
N LYS A 90 -23.24 9.55 -15.56
CA LYS A 90 -24.64 9.90 -15.82
C LYS A 90 -25.59 8.80 -15.33
N TRP A 91 -25.33 7.54 -15.67
CA TRP A 91 -26.21 6.41 -15.36
C TRP A 91 -26.23 6.01 -13.88
N THR A 92 -25.18 6.31 -13.13
CA THR A 92 -25.07 6.03 -11.69
C THR A 92 -25.62 7.15 -10.80
N ARG A 93 -26.26 8.18 -11.35
CA ARG A 93 -26.90 9.26 -10.56
C ARG A 93 -28.12 8.70 -9.82
N ALA A 94 -27.92 8.24 -8.59
CA ALA A 94 -28.98 7.76 -7.71
C ALA A 94 -28.62 7.99 -6.23
N PRO A 95 -29.60 8.30 -5.35
CA PRO A 95 -29.36 8.40 -3.91
C PRO A 95 -28.80 7.09 -3.35
N GLY A 96 -27.71 7.19 -2.59
CA GLY A 96 -27.03 6.02 -2.02
C GLY A 96 -26.08 5.30 -2.99
N LEU A 97 -26.01 5.70 -4.27
CA LEU A 97 -25.05 5.17 -5.24
C LEU A 97 -23.85 6.12 -5.37
N THR A 98 -22.64 5.61 -5.16
CA THR A 98 -21.40 6.37 -5.29
C THR A 98 -20.60 5.80 -6.45
N PHE A 99 -20.21 6.62 -7.42
CA PHE A 99 -19.34 6.22 -8.51
C PHE A 99 -17.93 6.74 -8.29
N ARG A 100 -16.94 5.86 -8.46
CA ARG A 100 -15.51 6.16 -8.42
C ARG A 100 -14.88 5.52 -9.65
N TRP A 101 -13.91 6.20 -10.25
CA TRP A 101 -13.17 5.69 -11.40
C TRP A 101 -11.68 6.01 -11.26
N HIS A 102 -10.87 5.26 -11.99
CA HIS A 102 -9.44 5.54 -12.14
C HIS A 102 -9.21 6.61 -13.20
N ASP A 103 -8.18 7.42 -12.99
CA ASP A 103 -7.77 8.45 -13.93
C ASP A 103 -7.31 7.82 -15.27
N PRO A 104 -7.83 8.27 -16.43
CA PRO A 104 -7.46 7.72 -17.73
C PRO A 104 -5.98 7.90 -18.07
N THR A 105 -5.38 9.04 -17.70
CA THR A 105 -3.97 9.34 -18.03
C THR A 105 -3.01 8.45 -17.24
N THR A 106 -3.34 8.17 -15.99
CA THR A 106 -2.65 7.16 -15.16
C THR A 106 -2.73 5.79 -15.81
N SER A 107 -3.93 5.39 -16.25
CA SER A 107 -4.15 4.09 -16.89
C SER A 107 -3.36 3.96 -18.19
N HIS A 108 -3.23 5.05 -18.96
CA HIS A 108 -2.46 5.10 -20.20
C HIS A 108 -0.97 4.83 -19.97
N ILE A 109 -0.35 5.51 -19.00
CA ILE A 109 1.04 5.27 -18.62
C ILE A 109 1.21 3.84 -18.10
N GLU A 110 0.28 3.37 -17.24
CA GLU A 110 0.31 1.98 -16.78
C GLU A 110 0.24 0.98 -17.93
N GLY A 111 -0.59 1.22 -18.96
CA GLY A 111 -0.67 0.37 -20.15
C GLY A 111 0.65 0.28 -20.91
N ILE A 112 1.28 1.43 -21.14
CA ILE A 112 2.59 1.53 -21.80
C ILE A 112 3.65 0.76 -20.99
N LEU A 113 3.79 1.08 -19.70
CA LEU A 113 4.83 0.48 -18.84
C LEU A 113 4.58 -1.02 -18.58
N SER A 114 3.33 -1.47 -18.51
CA SER A 114 3.00 -2.88 -18.26
C SER A 114 3.46 -3.80 -19.38
N ARG A 115 3.46 -3.30 -20.62
CA ARG A 115 3.92 -4.04 -21.80
C ARG A 115 5.27 -3.53 -22.33
N GLY A 116 5.97 -2.77 -21.49
CA GLY A 116 7.25 -2.18 -21.84
C GLY A 116 8.31 -3.21 -22.20
N ASP A 117 9.18 -2.83 -23.13
CA ASP A 117 10.41 -3.53 -23.44
C ASP A 117 11.62 -2.68 -23.03
N ARG A 118 12.82 -3.11 -23.41
CA ARG A 118 14.07 -2.41 -23.07
C ARG A 118 14.10 -0.96 -23.57
N VAL A 119 13.34 -0.62 -24.61
CA VAL A 119 13.31 0.74 -25.16
C VAL A 119 12.65 1.73 -24.19
N LEU A 120 11.71 1.27 -23.35
CA LEU A 120 11.09 2.14 -22.35
C LEU A 120 12.00 2.45 -21.15
N CYS A 121 13.15 1.78 -20.99
CA CYS A 121 14.08 2.10 -19.92
C CYS A 121 14.56 3.55 -20.01
N ASP A 122 14.92 4.01 -21.21
CA ASP A 122 15.41 5.37 -21.44
C ASP A 122 14.29 6.40 -21.23
N VAL A 123 13.04 6.07 -21.56
CA VAL A 123 11.87 6.91 -21.27
C VAL A 123 11.67 7.10 -19.77
N VAL A 124 11.73 6.02 -18.99
CA VAL A 124 11.58 6.07 -17.53
C VAL A 124 12.69 6.91 -16.92
N GLU A 125 13.93 6.74 -17.40
CA GLU A 125 15.05 7.54 -16.95
C GLU A 125 14.89 9.03 -17.32
N THR A 126 14.55 9.36 -18.56
CA THR A 126 14.32 10.75 -19.00
C THR A 126 13.19 11.41 -18.23
N ALA A 127 12.03 10.75 -18.08
CA ALA A 127 10.92 11.29 -17.29
C ALA A 127 11.36 11.56 -15.84
N TRP A 128 12.15 10.66 -15.26
CA TRP A 128 12.75 10.87 -13.94
C TRP A 128 13.76 12.04 -13.94
N ARG A 129 14.66 12.16 -14.92
CA ARG A 129 15.59 13.30 -15.00
C ARG A 129 14.85 14.63 -15.14
N ASN A 130 13.73 14.65 -15.86
CA ASN A 130 12.87 15.82 -16.08
C ASN A 130 11.95 16.14 -14.88
N GLY A 131 11.98 15.31 -13.82
CA GLY A 131 11.34 15.62 -12.54
C GLY A 131 10.08 14.82 -12.20
N ALA A 132 9.71 13.80 -12.98
CA ALA A 132 8.60 12.89 -12.66
C ALA A 132 8.88 12.15 -11.33
N ARG A 133 8.09 12.42 -10.27
CA ARG A 133 8.28 11.84 -8.93
C ARG A 133 6.93 11.60 -8.28
N PHE A 134 6.76 10.41 -7.70
CA PHE A 134 5.53 9.99 -7.00
C PHE A 134 4.28 9.99 -7.89
N ASP A 135 4.44 9.75 -9.20
CA ASP A 135 3.35 9.74 -10.19
C ASP A 135 2.27 8.67 -9.96
N GLY A 136 2.54 7.68 -9.09
CA GLY A 136 1.51 6.76 -8.59
C GLY A 136 0.47 7.43 -7.67
N TRP A 137 0.65 8.70 -7.31
CA TRP A 137 -0.34 9.50 -6.58
C TRP A 137 -1.02 10.45 -7.56
N SER A 138 -2.35 10.35 -7.65
CA SER A 138 -3.14 11.06 -8.65
C SER A 138 -2.99 12.59 -8.62
N ASP A 139 -2.61 13.18 -7.48
CA ASP A 139 -2.39 14.63 -7.33
C ASP A 139 -0.95 15.07 -7.68
N ARG A 140 -0.09 14.14 -8.06
CA ARG A 140 1.33 14.36 -8.39
C ARG A 140 1.71 13.89 -9.78
N LEU A 141 0.82 13.17 -10.47
CA LEU A 141 1.05 12.68 -11.81
C LEU A 141 1.43 13.82 -12.77
N ARG A 142 2.62 13.71 -13.36
CA ARG A 142 3.14 14.58 -14.41
C ARG A 142 3.06 13.90 -15.76
N PHE A 143 1.83 13.71 -16.26
CA PHE A 143 1.58 13.05 -17.54
C PHE A 143 2.31 13.72 -18.70
N ASP A 144 2.42 15.05 -18.66
CA ASP A 144 3.21 15.88 -19.58
C ASP A 144 4.67 15.40 -19.69
N LEU A 145 5.37 15.24 -18.57
CA LEU A 145 6.77 14.80 -18.57
C LEU A 145 6.96 13.39 -19.15
N TRP A 146 5.98 12.51 -18.98
CA TRP A 146 6.00 11.18 -19.59
C TRP A 146 5.79 11.25 -21.10
N MET A 147 4.90 12.11 -21.59
CA MET A 147 4.69 12.26 -23.03
C MET A 147 5.90 12.92 -23.70
N GLU A 148 6.46 13.97 -23.09
CA GLU A 148 7.70 14.61 -23.54
C GLU A 148 8.85 13.61 -23.63
N ALA A 149 9.04 12.77 -22.60
CA ALA A 149 10.07 11.74 -22.62
C ALA A 149 9.86 10.70 -23.74
N ILE A 150 8.61 10.29 -24.00
CA ILE A 150 8.29 9.36 -25.10
C ILE A 150 8.59 10.00 -26.46
N GLU A 151 8.24 11.28 -26.63
CA GLU A 151 8.46 12.04 -27.86
C GLU A 151 9.96 12.29 -28.11
N GLU A 152 10.72 12.62 -27.07
CA GLU A 152 12.19 12.80 -27.12
C GLU A 152 12.89 11.53 -27.64
N HIS A 153 12.44 10.36 -27.19
CA HIS A 153 12.94 9.06 -27.63
C HIS A 153 12.30 8.55 -28.94
N GLN A 154 11.43 9.35 -29.58
CA GLN A 154 10.78 9.04 -30.86
C GLN A 154 10.00 7.70 -30.83
N ILE A 155 9.36 7.40 -29.71
CA ILE A 155 8.63 6.15 -29.51
C ILE A 155 7.16 6.32 -29.87
N ASP A 156 6.66 5.49 -30.79
CA ASP A 156 5.21 5.35 -30.96
C ASP A 156 4.61 4.59 -29.77
N ARG A 157 3.98 5.34 -28.86
CA ARG A 157 3.34 4.78 -27.66
C ARG A 157 2.18 3.82 -27.97
N TYR A 158 1.51 3.95 -29.11
CA TYR A 158 0.37 3.09 -29.45
C TYR A 158 0.80 1.65 -29.75
N ARG A 159 2.08 1.42 -30.06
CA ARG A 159 2.69 0.09 -30.11
C ARG A 159 2.45 -0.71 -28.83
N TYR A 160 2.47 -0.07 -27.66
CA TYR A 160 2.28 -0.73 -26.35
C TYR A 160 0.81 -0.76 -25.91
N LEU A 161 -0.10 -0.16 -26.68
CA LEU A 161 -1.53 -0.06 -26.34
C LEU A 161 -2.41 -0.85 -27.31
N GLY A 162 -1.93 -1.15 -28.52
CA GLY A 162 -2.65 -1.96 -29.51
C GLY A 162 -2.71 -3.46 -29.20
N THR A 163 -3.38 -4.20 -30.10
CA THR A 163 -3.42 -5.66 -30.10
C THR A 163 -2.07 -6.22 -30.52
N ILE A 164 -1.57 -7.22 -29.80
CA ILE A 164 -0.35 -7.95 -30.15
C ILE A 164 -0.76 -9.30 -30.76
N PRO A 165 -0.16 -9.75 -31.88
CA PRO A 165 -0.42 -11.10 -32.40
C PRO A 165 -0.10 -12.18 -31.35
N ILE A 166 -0.93 -13.22 -31.28
CA ILE A 166 -0.81 -14.27 -30.26
C ILE A 166 0.52 -15.03 -30.39
N ASP A 167 1.02 -15.17 -31.61
CA ASP A 167 2.27 -15.82 -31.99
C ASP A 167 3.50 -14.88 -31.97
N ALA A 168 3.31 -13.60 -31.63
CA ALA A 168 4.41 -12.67 -31.49
C ALA A 168 5.28 -13.03 -30.29
N ARG A 169 6.59 -12.81 -30.42
CA ARG A 169 7.50 -12.84 -29.27
C ARG A 169 7.27 -11.63 -28.40
N LEU A 170 7.06 -11.86 -27.10
CA LEU A 170 6.79 -10.84 -26.11
C LEU A 170 8.06 -10.48 -25.34
N PRO A 171 8.21 -9.21 -24.90
CA PRO A 171 9.39 -8.77 -24.14
C PRO A 171 9.66 -9.58 -22.87
N TRP A 172 8.61 -10.16 -22.28
CA TRP A 172 8.67 -10.95 -21.04
C TRP A 172 8.69 -12.47 -21.25
N ASP A 173 8.74 -12.98 -22.48
CA ASP A 173 8.76 -14.43 -22.77
C ASP A 173 9.98 -15.16 -22.18
N HIS A 174 11.04 -14.43 -21.85
CA HIS A 174 12.24 -14.96 -21.22
C HIS A 174 12.10 -15.16 -19.69
N ILE A 175 10.97 -14.76 -19.10
CA ILE A 175 10.67 -14.89 -17.67
C ILE A 175 9.66 -16.03 -17.50
N ASP A 176 10.05 -17.05 -16.74
CA ASP A 176 9.15 -18.14 -16.37
C ASP A 176 8.36 -17.78 -15.10
N CYS A 177 7.04 -17.65 -15.25
CA CYS A 177 6.11 -17.44 -14.14
C CYS A 177 5.37 -18.72 -13.70
N GLY A 178 5.74 -19.87 -14.27
CA GLY A 178 5.12 -21.17 -14.06
C GLY A 178 3.83 -21.41 -14.86
N VAL A 179 3.35 -20.42 -15.61
CA VAL A 179 2.13 -20.54 -16.44
C VAL A 179 2.50 -20.76 -17.91
N GLU A 180 2.02 -21.85 -18.49
CA GLU A 180 2.28 -22.20 -19.87
C GLU A 180 1.55 -21.28 -20.86
N HIS A 181 2.26 -20.91 -21.93
CA HIS A 181 1.72 -20.12 -23.04
C HIS A 181 0.43 -20.74 -23.63
N LYS A 182 0.40 -22.06 -23.83
CA LYS A 182 -0.77 -22.78 -24.40
C LYS A 182 -2.05 -22.56 -23.56
N PHE A 183 -1.91 -22.46 -22.24
CA PHE A 183 -3.03 -22.22 -21.34
C PHE A 183 -3.55 -20.79 -21.49
N LEU A 184 -2.66 -19.79 -21.52
CA LEU A 184 -3.03 -18.40 -21.70
C LEU A 184 -3.78 -18.17 -23.03
N VAL A 185 -3.30 -18.77 -24.12
CA VAL A 185 -3.96 -18.70 -25.44
C VAL A 185 -5.36 -19.31 -25.38
N LYS A 186 -5.50 -20.48 -24.75
CA LYS A 186 -6.80 -21.17 -24.63
C LYS A 186 -7.80 -20.34 -23.81
N GLU A 187 -7.38 -19.73 -22.71
CA GLU A 187 -8.25 -18.88 -21.90
C GLU A 187 -8.63 -17.58 -22.63
N TYR A 188 -7.70 -16.98 -23.39
CA TYR A 188 -8.00 -15.82 -24.23
C TYR A 188 -9.05 -16.14 -25.29
N GLN A 189 -8.89 -17.25 -26.00
CA GLN A 189 -9.86 -17.69 -27.01
C GLN A 189 -11.22 -18.05 -26.40
N LYS A 190 -11.26 -18.55 -25.16
CA LYS A 190 -12.52 -18.77 -24.43
C LYS A 190 -13.20 -17.45 -24.06
N SER A 191 -12.45 -16.46 -23.58
CA SER A 191 -13.02 -15.17 -23.23
C SER A 191 -13.63 -14.46 -24.44
N LEU A 192 -12.99 -14.54 -25.61
CA LEU A 192 -13.54 -13.99 -26.86
C LEU A 192 -14.84 -14.68 -27.33
N LYS A 193 -15.19 -15.83 -26.74
CA LYS A 193 -16.40 -16.60 -27.04
C LYS A 193 -17.42 -16.53 -25.90
N ASP A 194 -17.26 -15.59 -24.98
CA ASP A 194 -18.07 -15.45 -23.76
C ASP A 194 -18.18 -16.78 -22.96
N ARG A 195 -17.07 -17.52 -22.86
CA ARG A 195 -17.00 -18.77 -22.10
C ARG A 195 -16.26 -18.59 -20.79
N THR A 196 -16.95 -18.88 -19.70
CA THR A 196 -16.36 -18.86 -18.36
C THR A 196 -15.54 -20.12 -18.06
N SER A 197 -14.49 -19.95 -17.27
CA SER A 197 -13.75 -21.04 -16.64
C SER A 197 -14.17 -21.15 -15.17
N HIS A 198 -14.40 -22.38 -14.70
CA HIS A 198 -14.58 -22.66 -13.28
C HIS A 198 -13.34 -22.27 -12.46
N PRO A 199 -13.50 -22.00 -11.15
CA PRO A 199 -12.35 -21.64 -10.32
C PRO A 199 -11.41 -22.84 -10.11
N CYS A 200 -10.12 -22.62 -10.39
CA CYS A 200 -9.04 -23.58 -10.11
C CYS A 200 -8.98 -23.94 -8.60
N GLY A 201 -8.60 -25.17 -8.29
CA GLY A 201 -8.43 -25.66 -6.94
C GLY A 201 -9.74 -25.87 -6.16
N LYS A 202 -10.91 -25.74 -6.80
CA LYS A 202 -12.22 -26.00 -6.15
C LYS A 202 -12.78 -27.37 -6.54
N PRO A 203 -13.61 -28.00 -5.70
CA PRO A 203 -14.37 -29.18 -6.12
C PRO A 203 -15.22 -28.89 -7.35
N GLY A 204 -15.30 -29.86 -8.28
CA GLY A 204 -15.99 -29.70 -9.56
C GLY A 204 -17.39 -29.05 -9.44
N ARG A 205 -17.62 -27.99 -10.23
CA ARG A 205 -18.86 -27.18 -10.31
C ARG A 205 -19.21 -26.35 -9.06
N LYS A 206 -18.31 -26.23 -8.06
CA LYS A 206 -18.49 -25.29 -6.95
C LYS A 206 -17.69 -24.01 -7.14
N LEU A 207 -18.26 -22.89 -6.70
CA LEU A 207 -17.58 -21.59 -6.65
C LEU A 207 -16.80 -21.38 -5.35
N THR A 208 -17.16 -22.12 -4.29
CA THR A 208 -16.59 -21.99 -2.94
C THR A 208 -16.18 -23.35 -2.40
N HIS A 209 -15.26 -23.34 -1.44
CA HIS A 209 -14.97 -24.54 -0.65
C HIS A 209 -15.96 -24.67 0.51
N TYR A 210 -16.04 -25.87 1.07
CA TYR A 210 -16.67 -26.10 2.36
C TYR A 210 -15.92 -25.42 3.50
N ASN A 211 -16.66 -24.99 4.50
CA ASN A 211 -16.16 -24.31 5.69
C ASN A 211 -16.36 -25.14 6.96
N ASN A 212 -16.69 -26.42 6.84
CA ASN A 212 -16.80 -27.38 7.92
C ASN A 212 -16.13 -28.70 7.53
N LEU A 213 -15.71 -29.45 8.54
CA LEU A 213 -14.94 -30.69 8.40
C LEU A 213 -15.75 -31.80 7.71
N GLU A 214 -17.01 -31.95 8.07
CA GLU A 214 -17.89 -33.04 7.64
C GLU A 214 -18.13 -32.98 6.13
N ASP A 215 -18.51 -31.80 5.62
CA ASP A 215 -18.74 -31.61 4.18
C ASP A 215 -17.44 -31.68 3.37
N ALA A 216 -16.34 -31.12 3.91
CA ALA A 216 -15.04 -31.13 3.24
C ALA A 216 -14.49 -32.54 3.07
N THR A 217 -14.64 -33.37 4.10
CA THR A 217 -14.20 -34.77 4.13
C THR A 217 -15.12 -35.66 3.29
N ALA A 218 -16.43 -35.40 3.31
CA ALA A 218 -17.40 -36.17 2.53
C ALA A 218 -17.29 -35.94 1.01
N ASP A 219 -16.85 -34.76 0.56
CA ASP A 219 -16.73 -34.48 -0.88
C ASP A 219 -15.56 -35.23 -1.52
N LYS A 220 -15.86 -36.28 -2.28
CA LYS A 220 -14.86 -37.09 -3.01
C LYS A 220 -14.50 -36.55 -4.40
N ARG A 221 -15.09 -35.44 -4.86
CA ARG A 221 -14.74 -34.87 -6.16
C ARG A 221 -13.28 -34.42 -6.19
N ARG A 222 -12.68 -34.51 -7.38
CA ARG A 222 -11.36 -33.94 -7.65
C ARG A 222 -11.45 -32.42 -7.70
N LEU A 223 -10.36 -31.75 -7.31
CA LEU A 223 -10.21 -30.32 -7.51
C LEU A 223 -10.05 -30.01 -9.00
N VAL A 224 -10.64 -28.91 -9.45
CA VAL A 224 -10.50 -28.40 -10.82
C VAL A 224 -9.05 -27.99 -11.05
N CYS A 225 -8.42 -28.55 -12.07
CA CYS A 225 -7.11 -28.14 -12.56
C CYS A 225 -7.18 -27.95 -14.08
N TYR A 226 -6.52 -26.91 -14.55
CA TYR A 226 -6.49 -26.54 -15.97
C TYR A 226 -5.24 -27.00 -16.70
N ASP A 227 -4.33 -27.68 -16.01
CA ASP A 227 -2.99 -28.01 -16.52
C ASP A 227 -2.30 -26.73 -17.05
N CYS A 228 -2.28 -25.70 -16.21
CA CYS A 228 -1.78 -24.38 -16.59
C CYS A 228 -0.26 -24.29 -16.62
N GLY A 229 0.47 -25.40 -16.41
CA GLY A 229 1.93 -25.44 -16.25
C GLY A 229 2.41 -25.46 -14.80
N ILE A 230 1.60 -24.98 -13.86
CA ILE A 230 1.95 -24.99 -12.44
C ILE A 230 1.78 -26.41 -11.90
N VAL A 231 2.86 -26.97 -11.37
CA VAL A 231 2.88 -28.29 -10.71
C VAL A 231 2.23 -28.19 -9.33
N CYS A 232 0.90 -28.25 -9.30
CA CYS A 232 0.11 -28.24 -8.06
C CYS A 232 -0.12 -29.67 -7.54
N ASP A 233 0.15 -29.90 -6.26
CA ASP A 233 -0.32 -31.10 -5.56
C ASP A 233 -1.76 -30.91 -5.07
N LEU A 234 -2.72 -31.24 -5.93
CA LEU A 234 -4.15 -31.09 -5.64
C LEU A 234 -4.63 -32.00 -4.50
N ALA A 235 -3.95 -33.13 -4.27
CA ALA A 235 -4.29 -34.05 -3.20
C ALA A 235 -3.87 -33.43 -1.85
N ARG A 236 -2.62 -33.00 -1.76
CA ARG A 236 -2.11 -32.29 -0.58
C ARG A 236 -2.88 -31.00 -0.30
N MET A 237 -3.23 -30.22 -1.32
CA MET A 237 -4.10 -29.03 -1.13
C MET A 237 -5.46 -29.37 -0.49
N LYS A 238 -6.00 -30.55 -0.79
CA LYS A 238 -7.24 -31.03 -0.19
C LYS A 238 -7.02 -31.47 1.26
N GLU A 239 -5.92 -32.16 1.53
CA GLU A 239 -5.51 -32.62 2.88
C GLU A 239 -5.22 -31.45 3.81
N GLU A 240 -4.35 -30.52 3.42
CA GLU A 240 -4.00 -29.32 4.20
C GLU A 240 -5.26 -28.49 4.55
N ARG A 241 -6.26 -28.52 3.67
CA ARG A 241 -7.54 -27.88 3.94
C ARG A 241 -8.33 -28.59 5.03
N ILE A 242 -8.36 -29.92 5.03
CA ILE A 242 -9.02 -30.73 6.07
C ILE A 242 -8.30 -30.51 7.40
N GLU A 243 -6.98 -30.63 7.44
CA GLU A 243 -6.16 -30.36 8.63
C GLU A 243 -6.39 -28.95 9.19
N SER A 244 -6.49 -27.94 8.31
CA SER A 244 -6.80 -26.57 8.73
C SER A 244 -8.20 -26.44 9.35
N LEU A 245 -9.19 -27.20 8.85
CA LEU A 245 -10.54 -27.20 9.42
C LEU A 245 -10.58 -27.93 10.77
N GLU A 246 -9.83 -29.03 10.91
CA GLU A 246 -9.65 -29.73 12.20
C GLU A 246 -8.96 -28.84 13.22
N TYR A 247 -7.87 -28.18 12.85
CA TYR A 247 -7.16 -27.23 13.71
C TYR A 247 -8.06 -26.07 14.18
N LEU A 248 -9.02 -25.65 13.34
CA LEU A 248 -9.98 -24.62 13.66
C LEU A 248 -11.21 -25.12 14.45
N ASP A 249 -11.28 -26.42 14.75
CA ASP A 249 -12.45 -27.07 15.36
C ASP A 249 -13.75 -26.75 14.59
N ALA A 250 -13.63 -26.70 13.25
CA ALA A 250 -14.67 -26.22 12.35
C ALA A 250 -15.71 -27.31 12.05
N HIS A 251 -16.41 -27.76 13.09
CA HIS A 251 -17.53 -28.70 12.98
C HIS A 251 -18.75 -28.06 12.33
N ARG A 252 -19.63 -28.91 11.78
CA ARG A 252 -20.90 -28.47 11.22
C ARG A 252 -21.79 -27.92 12.34
N ASP A 253 -21.83 -26.61 12.46
CA ASP A 253 -22.70 -25.91 13.40
C ASP A 253 -24.12 -25.80 12.81
N GLU A 254 -25.07 -26.59 13.34
CA GLU A 254 -26.48 -26.56 12.92
C GLU A 254 -27.15 -25.20 13.22
N ALA A 255 -26.66 -24.47 14.24
CA ALA A 255 -27.16 -23.14 14.61
C ALA A 255 -26.58 -22.00 13.73
N GLN A 256 -25.44 -22.24 13.09
CA GLN A 256 -24.85 -21.32 12.12
C GLN A 256 -24.82 -21.94 10.73
N ALA A 257 -25.98 -21.98 10.08
CA ALA A 257 -26.05 -22.19 8.64
C ALA A 257 -25.04 -21.25 7.94
N SER A 258 -24.01 -21.87 7.37
CA SER A 258 -22.84 -21.18 6.84
C SER A 258 -23.25 -20.04 5.91
N SER A 259 -22.63 -18.88 6.12
CA SER A 259 -22.82 -17.69 5.28
C SER A 259 -22.39 -17.91 3.81
N GLN A 260 -21.77 -19.05 3.51
CA GLN A 260 -21.18 -19.39 2.22
C GLN A 260 -21.82 -20.60 1.53
N THR A 261 -22.90 -21.19 2.09
CA THR A 261 -23.69 -22.21 1.37
C THR A 261 -24.30 -21.62 0.10
N ASP A 262 -24.76 -22.44 -0.84
CA ASP A 262 -25.55 -21.98 -2.00
C ASP A 262 -27.00 -21.63 -1.64
N ALA A 263 -27.27 -21.30 -0.36
CA ALA A 263 -28.58 -20.94 0.16
C ALA A 263 -29.38 -20.05 -0.79
N SER A 264 -30.65 -20.41 -0.97
CA SER A 264 -31.62 -19.63 -1.73
C SER A 264 -31.81 -18.25 -1.09
N VAL A 265 -32.41 -17.33 -1.85
CA VAL A 265 -32.65 -15.97 -1.33
C VAL A 265 -33.67 -16.01 -0.19
N GLU A 266 -34.63 -16.92 -0.26
CA GLU A 266 -35.68 -17.15 0.72
C GLU A 266 -35.09 -17.55 2.07
N LEU A 267 -34.19 -18.55 2.08
CA LEU A 267 -33.52 -19.01 3.31
C LEU A 267 -32.70 -17.88 3.97
N VAL A 268 -32.05 -17.03 3.17
CA VAL A 268 -31.29 -15.88 3.69
C VAL A 268 -32.20 -14.82 4.31
N ARG A 269 -33.41 -14.62 3.77
CA ARG A 269 -34.41 -13.68 4.32
C ARG A 269 -34.97 -14.17 5.65
N GLU A 270 -35.28 -15.46 5.75
CA GLU A 270 -35.82 -16.07 6.98
C GLU A 270 -34.85 -15.97 8.16
N GLN A 271 -33.62 -16.46 7.97
CA GLN A 271 -32.55 -16.38 8.98
C GLN A 271 -32.21 -14.94 9.40
N SER A 272 -32.41 -13.97 8.51
CA SER A 272 -32.21 -12.55 8.83
C SER A 272 -33.22 -12.03 9.83
N ARG A 273 -34.49 -12.45 9.71
CA ARG A 273 -35.58 -11.99 10.58
C ARG A 273 -35.33 -12.49 11.99
N GLU A 274 -35.00 -13.76 12.14
CA GLU A 274 -34.66 -14.38 13.43
C GLU A 274 -33.49 -13.66 14.13
N ARG A 275 -32.41 -13.38 13.40
CA ARG A 275 -31.23 -12.67 13.95
C ARG A 275 -31.52 -11.23 14.33
N PHE A 276 -32.43 -10.55 13.64
CA PHE A 276 -32.77 -9.15 13.96
C PHE A 276 -33.42 -9.04 15.34
N PHE A 277 -34.28 -10.01 15.69
CA PHE A 277 -34.94 -10.06 17.01
C PHE A 277 -34.01 -10.52 18.14
N ALA A 278 -32.91 -11.20 17.83
CA ALA A 278 -31.99 -11.78 18.83
C ALA A 278 -30.78 -10.91 19.23
N ARG A 279 -30.69 -9.64 18.80
CA ARG A 279 -29.44 -8.85 18.91
C ARG A 279 -29.02 -8.50 20.36
N LYS A 280 -27.93 -9.12 20.83
CA LYS A 280 -26.97 -8.50 21.77
C LYS A 280 -25.92 -7.69 20.99
N ASN A 281 -25.40 -6.61 21.58
CA ASN A 281 -24.37 -5.75 20.97
C ASN A 281 -23.00 -6.47 20.93
N HIS A 282 -22.49 -6.83 19.75
CA HIS A 282 -21.21 -7.53 19.55
C HIS A 282 -20.06 -6.56 19.21
N THR A 283 -19.91 -5.44 19.91
CA THR A 283 -18.86 -4.43 19.61
C THR A 283 -17.49 -4.78 20.16
N LEU A 284 -17.33 -5.90 20.89
CA LEU A 284 -16.08 -6.29 21.51
C LEU A 284 -15.38 -7.42 20.73
N PRO A 285 -14.04 -7.39 20.60
CA PRO A 285 -13.29 -8.51 20.07
C PRO A 285 -13.46 -9.75 20.97
N PRO A 286 -13.32 -10.97 20.42
CA PRO A 286 -13.32 -12.18 21.24
C PRO A 286 -12.18 -12.12 22.26
N VAL A 287 -12.44 -12.59 23.48
CA VAL A 287 -11.42 -12.67 24.54
C VAL A 287 -10.39 -13.72 24.14
N ARG A 288 -9.14 -13.30 23.98
CA ARG A 288 -7.99 -14.16 23.60
C ARG A 288 -7.02 -14.29 24.77
N LYS A 289 -7.31 -15.17 25.71
CA LYS A 289 -6.48 -15.39 26.92
C LYS A 289 -5.06 -15.84 26.57
N GLU A 290 -4.88 -16.52 25.46
CA GLU A 290 -3.58 -16.98 24.95
C GLU A 290 -2.60 -15.84 24.60
N LEU A 291 -3.13 -14.63 24.37
CA LEU A 291 -2.34 -13.43 24.11
C LEU A 291 -2.03 -12.63 25.38
N ASP A 292 -2.55 -13.04 26.54
CA ASP A 292 -2.30 -12.42 27.84
C ASP A 292 -1.01 -12.98 28.44
N ARG A 293 0.12 -12.55 27.87
CA ARG A 293 1.46 -12.95 28.29
C ARG A 293 2.25 -11.74 28.79
N PRO A 294 3.25 -11.93 29.67
CA PRO A 294 4.19 -10.87 30.03
C PRO A 294 4.74 -10.15 28.79
N SER A 295 5.02 -8.86 28.93
CA SER A 295 5.45 -8.02 27.81
C SER A 295 6.57 -7.10 28.24
N PHE A 296 7.75 -7.29 27.65
CA PHE A 296 8.97 -6.53 27.93
C PHE A 296 9.26 -5.60 26.76
N SER A 297 9.50 -4.33 27.05
CA SER A 297 9.65 -3.28 26.03
C SER A 297 11.12 -2.96 25.79
N TYR A 298 11.48 -2.84 24.51
CA TYR A 298 12.82 -2.52 24.05
C TYR A 298 12.76 -1.37 23.06
N ARG A 299 13.70 -0.43 23.15
CA ARG A 299 13.91 0.64 22.19
C ARG A 299 15.12 0.30 21.36
N VAL A 300 14.90 0.11 20.07
CA VAL A 300 15.93 -0.21 19.10
C VAL A 300 16.23 1.04 18.29
N ARG A 301 17.50 1.44 18.27
CA ARG A 301 18.02 2.40 17.30
C ARG A 301 18.59 1.66 16.10
N TYR A 302 18.27 2.10 14.89
CA TYR A 302 18.76 1.48 13.67
C TYR A 302 19.08 2.51 12.59
N ALA A 303 20.03 2.21 11.71
CA ALA A 303 20.24 2.91 10.46
C ALA A 303 19.50 2.18 9.34
N LYS A 304 19.08 2.95 8.33
CA LYS A 304 18.43 2.50 7.11
C LYS A 304 19.09 3.23 5.94
N VAL A 305 20.07 2.59 5.33
CA VAL A 305 20.99 3.13 4.33
C VAL A 305 21.08 2.22 3.11
N GLY A 306 21.89 2.57 2.11
CA GLY A 306 22.06 1.76 0.90
C GLY A 306 20.74 1.49 0.16
N THR A 307 20.57 0.27 -0.33
CA THR A 307 19.34 -0.16 -1.03
C THR A 307 18.14 -0.25 -0.07
N ALA A 308 18.37 -0.47 1.23
CA ALA A 308 17.29 -0.54 2.22
C ALA A 308 16.50 0.76 2.32
N ARG A 309 17.05 1.93 1.92
CA ARG A 309 16.32 3.22 1.86
C ARG A 309 15.02 3.14 1.04
N PHE A 310 14.93 2.21 0.09
CA PHE A 310 13.75 1.95 -0.72
C PHE A 310 12.73 1.00 -0.07
N MET A 311 12.97 0.51 1.15
CA MET A 311 11.95 -0.19 1.94
C MET A 311 10.96 0.82 2.53
N GLY A 312 9.68 0.67 2.21
CA GLY A 312 8.63 1.51 2.77
C GLY A 312 8.40 1.21 4.26
N HIS A 313 7.64 2.07 4.94
CA HIS A 313 7.28 1.85 6.33
C HIS A 313 6.51 0.52 6.55
N LEU A 314 5.68 0.13 5.60
CA LEU A 314 4.96 -1.16 5.65
C LEU A 314 5.91 -2.36 5.53
N ASP A 315 7.03 -2.22 4.82
CA ASP A 315 8.03 -3.27 4.70
C ASP A 315 8.79 -3.42 6.02
N LEU A 316 9.13 -2.32 6.69
CA LEU A 316 9.72 -2.35 8.04
C LEU A 316 8.77 -3.03 9.06
N ASN A 317 7.47 -2.69 9.02
CA ASN A 317 6.46 -3.33 9.87
C ASN A 317 6.36 -4.86 9.66
N ARG A 318 6.70 -5.35 8.47
CA ARG A 318 6.74 -6.79 8.17
C ARG A 318 8.09 -7.41 8.49
N MET A 319 9.18 -6.67 8.27
CA MET A 319 10.55 -7.11 8.44
C MET A 319 10.89 -7.36 9.90
N PHE A 320 10.64 -6.40 10.81
CA PHE A 320 11.01 -6.56 12.23
C PHE A 320 10.37 -7.80 12.88
N PRO A 321 9.05 -8.09 12.74
CA PRO A 321 8.46 -9.31 13.29
C PRO A 321 8.99 -10.60 12.66
N ARG A 322 9.46 -10.56 11.41
CA ARG A 322 10.11 -11.71 10.77
C ARG A 322 11.53 -11.90 11.32
N ALA A 323 12.29 -10.81 11.47
CA ALA A 323 13.62 -10.82 12.06
C ALA A 323 13.60 -11.32 13.51
N ILE A 324 12.67 -10.81 14.34
CA ILE A 324 12.48 -11.24 15.73
C ILE A 324 12.21 -12.76 15.81
N ARG A 325 11.31 -13.28 14.97
CA ARG A 325 11.00 -14.72 14.96
C ARG A 325 12.16 -15.57 14.44
N ARG A 326 12.89 -15.12 13.41
CA ARG A 326 14.10 -15.80 12.91
C ARG A 326 15.23 -15.80 13.93
N ALA A 327 15.30 -14.77 14.77
CA ALA A 327 16.23 -14.68 15.89
C ALA A 327 15.83 -15.57 17.09
N GLY A 328 14.71 -16.31 17.00
CA GLY A 328 14.25 -17.21 18.06
C GLY A 328 13.41 -16.54 19.16
N PHE A 329 12.98 -15.28 18.97
CA PHE A 329 12.21 -14.54 19.98
C PHE A 329 10.72 -14.47 19.64
N SER A 330 9.88 -14.30 20.66
CA SER A 330 8.42 -14.21 20.52
C SER A 330 7.91 -12.77 20.67
N PRO A 331 7.37 -12.14 19.60
CA PRO A 331 6.72 -10.83 19.71
C PRO A 331 5.47 -10.87 20.60
N SER A 332 5.20 -9.79 21.33
CA SER A 332 3.89 -9.56 21.97
C SER A 332 2.87 -9.07 20.93
N TYR A 333 1.60 -9.44 21.08
CA TYR A 333 0.53 -9.07 20.13
C TYR A 333 -0.57 -8.20 20.77
N SER A 334 -1.34 -7.49 19.95
CA SER A 334 -2.55 -6.78 20.38
C SER A 334 -3.72 -7.76 20.58
N GLN A 335 -4.71 -7.38 21.41
CA GLN A 335 -5.92 -8.18 21.68
C GLN A 335 -7.12 -7.74 20.82
N GLY A 336 -6.86 -7.13 19.66
CA GLY A 336 -7.93 -6.73 18.72
C GLY A 336 -8.49 -7.90 17.91
N PHE A 337 -9.47 -7.62 17.05
CA PHE A 337 -10.02 -8.62 16.11
C PHE A 337 -8.93 -9.28 15.25
N HIS A 338 -7.88 -8.52 14.91
CA HIS A 338 -6.69 -8.99 14.22
C HIS A 338 -5.45 -8.67 15.07
N PRO A 339 -4.93 -9.65 15.84
CA PRO A 339 -3.72 -9.47 16.63
C PRO A 339 -2.55 -9.07 15.74
N ILE A 340 -1.92 -7.93 16.07
CA ILE A 340 -0.71 -7.44 15.39
C ILE A 340 0.44 -7.32 16.40
N PRO A 341 1.69 -7.55 15.99
CA PRO A 341 2.85 -7.34 16.86
C PRO A 341 2.84 -5.93 17.45
N ARG A 342 3.08 -5.81 18.75
CA ARG A 342 3.15 -4.53 19.45
C ARG A 342 4.49 -3.87 19.18
N MET A 343 4.49 -2.98 18.19
CA MET A 343 5.62 -2.13 17.85
C MET A 343 5.15 -0.69 17.68
N ALA A 344 6.01 0.27 17.99
CA ALA A 344 5.79 1.69 17.72
C ALA A 344 7.03 2.24 17.03
N PHE A 345 6.86 2.83 15.85
CA PHE A 345 7.94 3.44 15.09
C PHE A 345 7.97 4.95 15.30
N GLY A 346 9.15 5.55 15.17
CA GLY A 346 9.27 7.00 15.01
C GLY A 346 8.58 7.50 13.74
N PRO A 347 8.62 8.83 13.47
CA PRO A 347 8.02 9.40 12.28
C PRO A 347 8.56 8.72 11.02
N PRO A 348 7.72 8.23 10.10
CA PRO A 348 8.20 7.43 8.96
C PRO A 348 9.10 8.25 8.02
N LEU A 349 10.15 7.62 7.50
CA LEU A 349 10.97 8.16 6.42
C LEU A 349 10.17 8.20 5.11
N ARG A 350 10.52 9.14 4.23
CA ARG A 350 10.05 9.11 2.83
C ARG A 350 10.73 7.96 2.09
N LEU A 351 10.06 7.43 1.06
CA LEU A 351 10.65 6.41 0.21
C LEU A 351 11.91 6.96 -0.46
N GLY A 352 13.01 6.20 -0.43
CA GLY A 352 14.30 6.64 -0.98
C GLY A 352 15.16 7.46 -0.02
N MET A 353 14.60 7.91 1.12
CA MET A 353 15.32 8.67 2.14
C MET A 353 16.09 7.73 3.06
N ALA A 354 17.36 8.05 3.32
CA ALA A 354 18.18 7.35 4.31
C ALA A 354 17.94 7.93 5.71
N GLY A 355 18.07 7.08 6.73
CA GLY A 355 18.01 7.48 8.14
C GLY A 355 19.15 6.82 8.92
N LEU A 356 19.93 7.57 9.69
CA LEU A 356 21.14 7.05 10.34
C LEU A 356 20.90 6.60 11.79
N SER A 357 19.86 7.13 12.44
CA SER A 357 19.50 6.80 13.83
C SER A 357 17.98 6.87 14.01
N GLU A 358 17.31 5.96 13.32
CA GLU A 358 15.89 5.70 13.41
C GLU A 358 15.54 4.92 14.67
N VAL A 359 14.28 4.97 15.09
CA VAL A 359 13.85 4.35 16.36
C VAL A 359 12.59 3.52 16.19
N VAL A 360 12.59 2.33 16.79
CA VAL A 360 11.40 1.50 16.98
C VAL A 360 11.37 0.95 18.40
N ASP A 361 10.23 1.10 19.06
CA ASP A 361 9.92 0.40 20.30
C ASP A 361 9.25 -0.94 19.93
N LEU A 362 9.80 -2.05 20.39
CA LEU A 362 9.26 -3.40 20.19
C LEU A 362 8.98 -4.06 21.53
N ARG A 363 8.02 -5.01 21.54
CA ARG A 363 7.65 -5.75 22.74
C ARG A 363 7.77 -7.26 22.54
N LEU A 364 8.42 -7.92 23.49
CA LEU A 364 8.66 -9.36 23.50
C LEU A 364 7.94 -10.03 24.67
N GLN A 365 7.62 -11.32 24.51
CA GLN A 365 6.97 -12.12 25.56
C GLN A 365 7.94 -12.61 26.64
N GLN A 366 9.24 -12.54 26.35
CA GLN A 366 10.32 -12.92 27.26
C GLN A 366 11.23 -11.72 27.55
N GLN A 367 11.81 -11.70 28.75
CA GLN A 367 12.89 -10.79 29.08
C GLN A 367 14.18 -11.36 28.49
N VAL A 368 14.80 -10.58 27.62
CA VAL A 368 16.06 -10.86 26.94
C VAL A 368 17.06 -9.77 27.32
N ASP A 369 18.31 -10.17 27.53
CA ASP A 369 19.43 -9.25 27.68
C ASP A 369 19.61 -8.39 26.39
N PRO A 370 19.78 -7.06 26.49
CA PRO A 370 19.87 -6.20 25.31
C PRO A 370 21.02 -6.50 24.34
N GLU A 371 22.19 -6.91 24.83
CA GLU A 371 23.34 -7.23 23.98
C GLU A 371 23.09 -8.52 23.20
N SER A 372 22.56 -9.53 23.90
CA SER A 372 22.14 -10.80 23.29
C SER A 372 21.04 -10.61 22.24
N LEU A 373 20.06 -9.74 22.54
CA LEU A 373 19.00 -9.38 21.60
C LEU A 373 19.55 -8.62 20.40
N HIS A 374 20.49 -7.70 20.61
CA HIS A 374 21.13 -6.94 19.53
C HIS A 374 21.84 -7.87 18.56
N ALA A 375 22.75 -8.73 19.06
CA ALA A 375 23.51 -9.65 18.22
C ALA A 375 22.61 -10.59 17.42
N ALA A 376 21.63 -11.22 18.08
CA ALA A 376 20.72 -12.17 17.44
C ALA A 376 19.79 -11.50 16.42
N LEU A 377 19.30 -10.28 16.70
CA LEU A 377 18.41 -9.56 15.78
C LEU A 377 19.18 -8.96 14.59
N ALA A 378 20.38 -8.41 14.82
CA ALA A 378 21.22 -7.83 13.78
C ALA A 378 21.58 -8.88 12.71
N ALA A 379 21.86 -10.12 13.10
CA ALA A 379 22.12 -11.22 12.18
C ALA A 379 20.93 -11.58 11.26
N GLN A 380 19.72 -11.10 11.57
CA GLN A 380 18.52 -11.33 10.76
C GLN A 380 18.11 -10.12 9.91
N CYS A 381 18.75 -8.96 10.12
CA CYS A 381 18.48 -7.75 9.35
C CYS A 381 19.06 -7.85 7.93
N PRO A 382 18.36 -7.34 6.91
CA PRO A 382 18.91 -7.26 5.56
C PRO A 382 20.02 -6.21 5.47
N GLU A 383 20.84 -6.31 4.42
CA GLU A 383 21.84 -5.29 4.08
C GLU A 383 21.21 -3.89 4.05
N GLY A 384 21.91 -2.92 4.64
CA GLY A 384 21.44 -1.53 4.77
C GLY A 384 20.48 -1.27 5.93
N VAL A 385 20.08 -2.28 6.71
CA VAL A 385 19.40 -2.09 8.02
C VAL A 385 20.34 -2.48 9.15
N GLU A 386 20.97 -1.49 9.78
CA GLU A 386 22.00 -1.73 10.80
C GLU A 386 21.48 -1.38 12.19
N LEU A 387 21.49 -2.33 13.13
CA LEU A 387 21.11 -2.05 14.50
C LEU A 387 22.22 -1.30 15.22
N ARG A 388 21.92 -0.10 15.71
CA ARG A 388 22.87 0.79 16.39
C ARG A 388 22.88 0.54 17.89
N SER A 389 21.72 0.38 18.50
CA SER A 389 21.62 0.03 19.93
C SER A 389 20.26 -0.56 20.28
N ILE A 390 20.20 -1.31 21.37
CA ILE A 390 18.96 -1.79 21.99
C ILE A 390 19.00 -1.47 23.48
N HIS A 391 17.93 -0.88 24.00
CA HIS A 391 17.79 -0.56 25.42
C HIS A 391 16.46 -1.06 25.97
N VAL A 392 16.44 -1.52 27.23
CA VAL A 392 15.19 -1.82 27.94
C VAL A 392 14.43 -0.53 28.19
N VAL A 393 13.12 -0.55 27.96
CA VAL A 393 12.23 0.58 28.19
C VAL A 393 11.38 0.28 29.43
N GLY A 394 11.66 1.03 30.51
CA GLY A 394 10.89 0.97 31.74
C GLY A 394 9.46 1.49 31.59
N LYS A 395 8.61 1.23 32.59
CA LYS A 395 7.20 1.66 32.58
C LYS A 395 7.04 3.18 32.53
N ASP A 396 7.97 3.90 33.15
CA ASP A 396 7.94 5.37 33.26
C ASP A 396 8.69 6.07 32.10
N ALA A 397 9.22 5.29 31.15
CA ALA A 397 9.92 5.87 30.02
C ALA A 397 8.97 6.69 29.14
N PRO A 398 9.42 7.85 28.61
CA PRO A 398 8.59 8.66 27.73
C PRO A 398 8.19 7.87 26.48
N LYS A 399 6.93 8.06 26.08
CA LYS A 399 6.41 7.54 24.81
C LYS A 399 7.31 8.00 23.66
N LEU A 400 7.45 7.15 22.65
CA LEU A 400 8.34 7.41 21.52
C LEU A 400 8.09 8.78 20.86
N SER A 401 6.82 9.17 20.71
CA SER A 401 6.44 10.48 20.14
C SER A 401 7.00 11.69 20.90
N ALA A 402 7.23 11.58 22.22
CA ALA A 402 7.79 12.66 23.02
C ALA A 402 9.31 12.84 22.81
N VAL A 403 10.00 11.81 22.33
CA VAL A 403 11.46 11.80 22.13
C VAL A 403 11.87 11.79 20.65
N THR A 404 10.90 11.88 19.74
CA THR A 404 11.12 11.88 18.29
C THR A 404 10.35 13.01 17.58
N SER A 405 10.07 14.11 18.29
CA SER A 405 9.33 15.25 17.75
C SER A 405 10.19 16.12 16.84
N TRP A 406 11.52 16.10 17.01
CA TRP A 406 12.49 16.86 16.22
C TRP A 406 13.50 15.93 15.53
N ALA A 407 14.24 16.47 14.57
CA ALA A 407 15.32 15.77 13.91
C ALA A 407 16.44 16.70 13.46
N ASP A 408 17.66 16.16 13.48
CA ASP A 408 18.77 16.69 12.69
C ASP A 408 18.73 15.99 11.31
N VAL A 409 18.83 16.79 10.26
CA VAL A 409 18.74 16.36 8.86
C VAL A 409 19.95 16.90 8.10
N PHE A 410 20.54 16.08 7.25
CA PHE A 410 21.52 16.50 6.25
C PHE A 410 20.86 16.66 4.88
N ILE A 411 21.24 17.71 4.17
CA ILE A 411 20.94 17.93 2.76
C ILE A 411 22.25 17.83 2.00
N LEU A 412 22.37 16.83 1.13
CA LEU A 412 23.47 16.71 0.19
C LEU A 412 23.05 17.37 -1.11
N LEU A 413 23.87 18.32 -1.57
CA LEU A 413 23.65 19.10 -2.78
C LEU A 413 24.85 18.90 -3.72
N PRO A 414 24.65 18.79 -5.04
CA PRO A 414 25.74 18.98 -5.98
C PRO A 414 26.42 20.33 -5.74
N ARG A 415 27.74 20.38 -5.77
CA ARG A 415 28.55 21.57 -5.45
C ARG A 415 28.20 22.75 -6.35
N GLU A 416 27.92 22.49 -7.63
CA GLU A 416 27.43 23.49 -8.58
C GLU A 416 26.06 24.07 -8.18
N SER A 417 25.18 23.22 -7.65
CA SER A 417 23.85 23.62 -7.21
C SER A 417 23.91 24.39 -5.89
N ALA A 418 24.83 24.07 -5.00
CA ALA A 418 24.99 24.74 -3.71
C ALA A 418 25.29 26.25 -3.84
N VAL A 419 25.89 26.68 -4.95
CA VAL A 419 26.12 28.12 -5.27
C VAL A 419 24.81 28.89 -5.41
N GLY A 420 23.71 28.20 -5.71
CA GLY A 420 22.38 28.81 -5.78
C GLY A 420 21.84 29.32 -4.44
N ILE A 421 22.42 28.89 -3.30
CA ILE A 421 22.08 29.45 -1.99
C ILE A 421 22.97 30.67 -1.75
N ARG A 422 22.36 31.86 -1.69
CA ARG A 422 23.12 33.09 -1.39
C ARG A 422 23.79 33.00 -0.01
N PRO A 423 24.98 33.60 0.19
CA PRO A 423 25.69 33.56 1.47
C PRO A 423 24.87 34.03 2.67
N ASP A 424 23.97 35.00 2.47
CA ASP A 424 23.12 35.62 3.49
C ASP A 424 21.72 34.98 3.60
N ALA A 425 21.34 34.07 2.68
CA ALA A 425 19.99 33.52 2.62
C ALA A 425 19.62 32.70 3.86
N ILE A 426 20.58 31.98 4.44
CA ILE A 426 20.37 31.20 5.66
C ILE A 426 20.07 32.13 6.84
N ASP A 427 20.89 33.17 7.01
CA ASP A 427 20.74 34.14 8.10
C ASP A 427 19.44 34.94 7.94
N GLN A 428 19.10 35.35 6.72
CA GLN A 428 17.83 36.00 6.41
C GLN A 428 16.63 35.12 6.77
N LEU A 429 16.63 33.85 6.35
CA LEU A 429 15.55 32.91 6.64
C LEU A 429 15.39 32.68 8.15
N LEU A 430 16.50 32.55 8.88
CA LEU A 430 16.48 32.42 10.34
C LEU A 430 16.07 33.72 11.04
N ALA A 431 16.28 34.89 10.43
CA ALA A 431 15.84 36.17 10.98
C ALA A 431 14.34 36.48 10.74
N GLU A 432 13.67 35.78 9.81
CA GLU A 432 12.23 35.94 9.58
C GLU A 432 11.42 35.61 10.85
N SER A 433 10.39 36.41 11.13
CA SER A 433 9.48 36.19 12.26
C SER A 433 8.48 35.06 12.02
N GLU A 434 8.09 34.85 10.76
CA GLU A 434 7.16 33.82 10.34
C GLU A 434 7.55 33.29 8.96
N ILE A 435 7.34 31.99 8.73
CA ILE A 435 7.53 31.35 7.42
C ILE A 435 6.26 30.57 7.11
N ILE A 436 5.39 31.18 6.32
CA ILE A 436 4.06 30.64 6.02
C ILE A 436 4.11 29.69 4.82
N VAL A 437 3.60 28.46 5.01
CA VAL A 437 3.46 27.46 3.94
C VAL A 437 2.03 26.92 3.86
N GLU A 438 1.58 26.64 2.63
CA GLU A 438 0.28 26.02 2.38
C GLU A 438 0.40 24.51 2.18
N ARG A 439 -0.39 23.73 2.92
CA ARG A 439 -0.44 22.28 2.81
C ARG A 439 -1.82 21.79 2.43
N ARG A 440 -1.88 20.94 1.40
CA ARG A 440 -3.10 20.22 1.03
C ARG A 440 -3.37 19.09 2.01
N THR A 441 -4.56 19.09 2.62
CA THR A 441 -5.03 18.04 3.51
C THR A 441 -5.50 16.82 2.72
N LYS A 442 -5.60 15.65 3.39
CA LYS A 442 -6.17 14.43 2.81
C LYS A 442 -7.60 14.58 2.26
N LYS A 443 -8.32 15.64 2.66
CA LYS A 443 -9.67 15.98 2.18
C LYS A 443 -9.65 17.01 1.04
N GLY A 444 -8.47 17.36 0.52
CA GLY A 444 -8.30 18.31 -0.58
C GLY A 444 -8.31 19.79 -0.20
N LYS A 445 -8.63 20.14 1.05
CA LYS A 445 -8.59 21.53 1.56
C LYS A 445 -7.15 21.97 1.84
N PHE A 446 -6.83 23.24 1.61
CA PHE A 446 -5.55 23.82 2.02
C PHE A 446 -5.59 24.25 3.50
N LYS A 447 -4.47 24.07 4.18
CA LYS A 447 -4.20 24.56 5.54
C LYS A 447 -2.89 25.33 5.52
N THR A 448 -2.93 26.53 6.06
CA THR A 448 -1.76 27.39 6.27
C THR A 448 -1.08 27.02 7.59
N ILE A 449 0.25 26.95 7.59
CA ILE A 449 1.06 26.62 8.77
C ILE A 449 2.29 27.53 8.76
N ASP A 450 2.59 28.13 9.91
CA ASP A 450 3.89 28.78 10.14
C ASP A 450 4.92 27.72 10.57
N ILE A 451 6.00 27.59 9.80
CA ILE A 451 7.08 26.63 10.04
C ILE A 451 8.31 27.25 10.71
N ARG A 452 8.40 28.59 10.85
CA ARG A 452 9.58 29.23 11.43
C ARG A 452 9.91 28.72 12.83
N PRO A 453 8.95 28.57 13.78
CA PRO A 453 9.24 28.02 15.11
C PRO A 453 9.70 26.56 15.08
N GLY A 454 9.46 25.87 13.97
CA GLY A 454 9.90 24.49 13.72
C GLY A 454 11.31 24.39 13.15
N ILE A 455 12.08 25.46 13.06
CA ILE A 455 13.45 25.49 12.52
C ILE A 455 14.37 26.06 13.61
N ASP A 456 15.25 25.21 14.16
CA ASP A 456 16.19 25.60 15.23
C ASP A 456 17.47 26.21 14.65
N GLY A 457 18.01 25.57 13.60
CA GLY A 457 19.23 26.07 12.96
C GLY A 457 19.50 25.40 11.62
N ILE A 458 20.26 26.11 10.78
CA ILE A 458 20.72 25.69 9.46
C ILE A 458 22.19 26.11 9.35
N SER A 459 23.07 25.21 8.92
CA SER A 459 24.50 25.51 8.78
C SER A 459 25.18 24.60 7.76
N TRP A 460 26.23 25.11 7.11
CA TRP A 460 27.12 24.28 6.29
C TRP A 460 27.99 23.41 7.18
N VAL A 461 28.24 22.18 6.73
CA VAL A 461 29.13 21.23 7.40
C VAL A 461 30.12 20.69 6.38
N GLU A 462 31.41 20.85 6.66
CA GLU A 462 32.48 20.46 5.73
C GLU A 462 32.85 18.97 5.85
N GLU A 463 32.62 18.35 7.01
CA GLU A 463 32.98 16.96 7.28
C GLU A 463 31.80 16.14 7.81
N VAL A 464 31.79 14.84 7.52
CA VAL A 464 30.77 13.91 8.05
C VAL A 464 30.97 13.74 9.55
N PRO A 465 29.96 14.05 10.40
CA PRO A 465 30.09 13.87 11.83
C PRO A 465 30.32 12.41 12.24
N GLU A 466 30.99 12.18 13.36
CA GLU A 466 31.38 10.84 13.84
C GLU A 466 30.21 9.86 13.97
N ASP A 467 29.04 10.32 14.44
CA ASP A 467 27.85 9.49 14.58
C ASP A 467 27.22 9.06 13.23
N ALA A 468 27.63 9.68 12.13
CA ALA A 468 27.28 9.36 10.76
C ALA A 468 28.41 8.64 9.98
N ALA A 469 29.60 8.54 10.58
CA ALA A 469 30.74 7.88 9.95
C ALA A 469 30.44 6.40 9.63
N GLY A 470 30.85 5.97 8.43
CA GLY A 470 30.62 4.61 7.92
C GLY A 470 29.22 4.35 7.38
N LEU A 471 28.23 5.20 7.67
CA LEU A 471 26.85 5.08 7.16
C LEU A 471 26.60 5.94 5.93
N MET A 472 27.44 6.96 5.72
CA MET A 472 27.40 7.84 4.56
C MET A 472 28.80 8.37 4.24
N SER A 473 28.94 8.89 3.02
CA SER A 473 30.13 9.59 2.54
C SER A 473 29.72 10.91 1.91
N LEU A 474 30.52 11.96 2.09
CA LEU A 474 30.39 13.20 1.35
C LEU A 474 31.35 13.14 0.15
N ARG A 475 30.83 13.29 -1.07
CA ARG A 475 31.66 13.28 -2.28
C ARG A 475 32.31 14.65 -2.50
N GLU A 476 33.41 14.69 -3.25
CA GLU A 476 34.13 15.94 -3.55
C GLU A 476 33.26 16.96 -4.31
N ASP A 477 32.38 16.45 -5.16
CA ASP A 477 31.39 17.21 -5.94
C ASP A 477 30.11 17.50 -5.16
N GLU A 478 30.05 17.21 -3.86
CA GLU A 478 28.91 17.48 -3.00
C GLU A 478 29.23 18.55 -1.95
N ARG A 479 28.16 19.20 -1.47
CA ARG A 479 28.16 20.09 -0.32
C ARG A 479 27.08 19.63 0.65
N MET A 480 27.34 19.72 1.96
CA MET A 480 26.43 19.26 2.99
C MET A 480 25.91 20.42 3.84
N LEU A 481 24.59 20.53 3.91
CA LEU A 481 23.88 21.43 4.81
C LEU A 481 23.26 20.60 5.94
N GLN A 482 23.40 21.05 7.18
CA GLN A 482 22.69 20.48 8.33
C GLN A 482 21.55 21.40 8.73
N MET A 483 20.39 20.80 9.04
CA MET A 483 19.21 21.49 9.53
C MET A 483 18.68 20.77 10.79
N ARG A 484 18.27 21.51 11.81
CA ARG A 484 17.48 20.97 12.91
C ARG A 484 16.04 21.46 12.80
N ILE A 485 15.11 20.51 12.68
CA ILE A 485 13.70 20.80 12.39
C ILE A 485 12.71 20.00 13.25
N CYS A 486 11.55 20.59 13.48
CA CYS A 486 10.40 19.96 14.11
C CYS A 486 9.66 19.08 13.10
N LEU A 487 9.51 17.79 13.39
CA LEU A 487 8.80 16.83 12.53
C LEU A 487 7.32 16.68 12.91
N GLN A 488 6.99 16.88 14.19
CA GLN A 488 5.66 16.66 14.76
C GLN A 488 5.36 17.69 15.84
N GLY A 489 4.13 18.21 15.87
CA GLY A 489 3.70 19.23 16.82
C GLY A 489 2.87 20.31 16.14
N GLU A 490 2.91 21.52 16.69
CA GLU A 490 2.18 22.69 16.16
C GLU A 490 2.85 23.30 14.92
N HIS A 491 4.18 23.31 14.89
CA HIS A 491 5.00 23.89 13.83
C HIS A 491 5.87 22.85 13.10
N PRO A 492 5.30 21.77 12.53
CA PRO A 492 6.10 20.78 11.82
C PRO A 492 6.64 21.38 10.53
N ALA A 493 7.96 21.33 10.32
CA ALA A 493 8.66 21.78 9.13
C ALA A 493 9.11 20.60 8.26
N LYS A 494 9.23 20.81 6.95
CA LYS A 494 9.80 19.83 6.01
C LYS A 494 11.07 20.39 5.38
N PRO A 495 12.12 19.58 5.20
CA PRO A 495 13.34 20.04 4.52
C PRO A 495 13.06 20.68 3.17
N GLU A 496 12.13 20.13 2.39
CA GLU A 496 11.82 20.64 1.05
C GLU A 496 11.16 22.02 1.07
N GLU A 497 10.36 22.32 2.10
CA GLU A 497 9.75 23.67 2.24
C GLU A 497 10.83 24.72 2.52
N ILE A 498 11.86 24.36 3.28
CA ILE A 498 12.99 25.24 3.59
C ILE A 498 13.90 25.38 2.35
N LEU A 499 14.18 24.28 1.66
CA LEU A 499 14.99 24.29 0.44
C LEU A 499 14.33 25.11 -0.67
N LEU A 500 13.01 25.01 -0.85
CA LEU A 500 12.28 25.84 -1.81
C LEU A 500 12.47 27.33 -1.53
N ARG A 501 12.59 27.74 -0.27
CA ARG A 501 12.88 29.13 0.09
C ARG A 501 14.32 29.52 -0.18
N LEU A 502 15.27 28.66 0.19
CA LEU A 502 16.71 28.90 -0.05
C LEU A 502 17.07 28.95 -1.54
N PHE A 503 16.31 28.25 -2.40
CA PHE A 503 16.49 28.22 -3.86
C PHE A 503 15.44 29.01 -4.64
N GLU A 504 14.65 29.86 -3.98
CA GLU A 504 13.64 30.73 -4.62
C GLU A 504 12.66 29.99 -5.55
N GLY A 505 12.30 28.75 -5.21
CA GLY A 505 11.16 28.03 -5.79
C GLY A 505 11.45 26.68 -6.44
N THR A 506 12.71 26.36 -6.79
CA THR A 506 13.04 25.06 -7.41
C THR A 506 14.16 24.36 -6.67
N ILE A 507 13.93 23.13 -6.21
CA ILE A 507 14.97 22.31 -5.59
C ILE A 507 15.83 21.69 -6.70
N PRO A 508 17.17 21.84 -6.67
CA PRO A 508 18.04 21.26 -7.69
C PRO A 508 17.95 19.73 -7.77
N THR A 509 18.06 19.21 -8.99
CA THR A 509 18.19 17.77 -9.24
C THR A 509 19.43 17.23 -8.53
N GLY A 510 19.36 15.97 -8.04
CA GLY A 510 20.46 15.36 -7.29
C GLY A 510 20.47 15.70 -5.79
N THR A 511 19.60 16.61 -5.32
CA THR A 511 19.45 16.89 -3.89
C THR A 511 19.01 15.63 -3.14
N GLN A 512 19.77 15.24 -2.10
CA GLN A 512 19.42 14.13 -1.21
C GLN A 512 19.15 14.62 0.20
N VAL A 513 18.11 14.07 0.82
CA VAL A 513 17.77 14.34 2.22
C VAL A 513 18.09 13.09 3.03
N ILE A 514 18.82 13.26 4.14
CA ILE A 514 19.19 12.17 5.04
C ILE A 514 18.80 12.58 6.46
N ARG A 515 18.01 11.77 7.17
CA ARG A 515 17.74 12.04 8.59
C ARG A 515 18.87 11.47 9.42
N ARG A 516 19.69 12.35 10.00
CA ARG A 516 20.80 11.95 10.88
C ARG A 516 20.26 11.26 12.14
N ARG A 517 19.37 11.93 12.87
CA ARG A 517 18.83 11.42 14.14
C ARG A 517 17.52 12.06 14.53
N LEU A 518 16.74 11.33 15.32
CA LEU A 518 15.53 11.81 15.99
C LEU A 518 15.85 12.30 17.40
N LEU A 519 15.25 13.42 17.77
CA LEU A 519 15.49 14.15 19.00
C LEU A 519 14.16 14.55 19.69
N PRO A 520 14.16 14.76 21.02
CA PRO A 520 13.07 15.45 21.70
C PRO A 520 13.03 16.94 21.31
N SER A 521 11.99 17.63 21.77
CA SER A 521 11.91 19.09 21.65
C SER A 521 13.14 19.77 22.30
N PRO A 522 13.80 20.72 21.62
CA PRO A 522 14.95 21.46 22.17
C PRO A 522 14.52 22.34 23.36
N THR A 523 13.29 22.85 23.34
CA THR A 523 12.69 23.51 24.49
C THR A 523 11.98 22.47 25.36
N PRO A 524 12.29 22.35 26.66
CA PRO A 524 11.51 21.53 27.57
C PRO A 524 10.10 22.13 27.65
N THR A 525 9.16 21.56 26.91
CA THR A 525 7.76 21.85 27.16
C THR A 525 7.45 21.26 28.53
N LEU A 526 7.17 22.12 29.52
CA LEU A 526 6.45 21.72 30.73
C LEU A 526 5.32 20.80 30.28
N ALA A 527 5.31 19.59 30.84
CA ALA A 527 4.46 18.47 30.49
C ALA A 527 3.21 18.87 29.70
N ILE A 528 3.12 18.43 28.44
CA ILE A 528 1.86 18.43 27.70
C ILE A 528 0.87 17.65 28.58
N SER A 529 -0.05 18.38 29.21
CA SER A 529 -1.23 17.82 29.87
C SER A 529 -2.00 17.04 28.81
N VAL A 530 -2.05 15.72 29.02
CA VAL A 530 -2.86 14.77 28.23
C VAL A 530 -4.33 14.96 28.56
#